data_AF-A0A7L3PZF3-F1
#
_entry.id   AF-A0A7L3PZF3-F1
#
_cell.length_a   1.000
_cell.length_b   1.000
_cell.length_c   1.000
_cell.angle_alpha   90.00
_cell.angle_beta   90.00
_cell.angle_gamma   90.00
#
_symmetry.space_group_name_H-M   'P 1'
#
loop_
_entity.id
_entity.type
_entity.pdbx_description
1 polymer ?
#
loop_
_entity_poly.entity_id
_entity_poly.type
_entity_poly.pdbx_seq_one_letter_code
_entity_poly.pdbx_strand_id
1 'polypeptide(L)'
;LQLHHSGHYHCRGQVSTAVPPWRESELVTVTVHRVSVSGVSLWAQPPGGQVALGDRLVLSCAVATGTGPLSFTWHRGGSEAPLGTGPHLELQHVGDNDSGHYHCRVSNGDSVAESVPLNVTVL
;
A
#
# COMPACT_ATOMS: atom_id res chain seq x y z
N LEU A 1 -13.51 -11.82 -4.50
CA LEU A 1 -14.56 -10.93 -5.04
C LEU A 1 -13.88 -9.68 -5.59
N GLN A 2 -14.28 -9.20 -6.76
CA GLN A 2 -13.69 -8.00 -7.39
C GLN A 2 -14.54 -6.77 -7.06
N LEU A 3 -13.95 -5.57 -7.06
CA LEU A 3 -14.66 -4.32 -6.72
C LEU A 3 -15.92 -4.12 -7.59
N HIS A 4 -15.84 -4.51 -8.87
CA HIS A 4 -16.96 -4.40 -9.82
C HIS A 4 -18.09 -5.42 -9.57
N HIS A 5 -17.94 -6.34 -8.62
CA HIS A 5 -19.05 -7.18 -8.14
C HIS A 5 -19.94 -6.45 -7.13
N SER A 6 -19.68 -5.17 -6.86
CA SER A 6 -20.61 -4.35 -6.08
C SER A 6 -21.85 -4.06 -6.93
N GLY A 7 -23.03 -4.27 -6.39
CA GLY A 7 -24.27 -4.13 -7.14
C GLY A 7 -25.52 -4.54 -6.38
N HIS A 8 -26.66 -4.44 -7.06
CA HIS A 8 -27.95 -4.88 -6.52
C HIS A 8 -28.30 -6.24 -7.11
N TYR A 9 -28.48 -7.21 -6.24
CA TYR A 9 -28.74 -8.60 -6.60
C TYR A 9 -30.13 -8.99 -6.12
N HIS A 10 -30.84 -9.77 -6.91
CA HIS A 10 -32.04 -10.47 -6.47
C HIS A 10 -32.00 -11.89 -7.01
N CYS A 11 -32.69 -12.78 -6.32
CA CYS A 11 -32.88 -14.14 -6.77
C CYS A 11 -34.22 -14.24 -7.50
N ARG A 12 -34.26 -14.96 -8.62
CA ARG A 12 -35.49 -15.28 -9.33
C ARG A 12 -35.67 -16.79 -9.38
N GLY A 13 -36.73 -17.28 -8.75
CA GLY A 13 -37.14 -18.69 -8.77
C GLY A 13 -38.28 -18.91 -9.75
N GLN A 14 -38.30 -20.06 -10.43
CA GLN A 14 -39.38 -20.46 -11.32
C GLN A 14 -40.26 -21.52 -10.65
N VAL A 15 -41.58 -21.32 -10.64
CA VAL A 15 -42.56 -22.25 -10.09
C VAL A 15 -43.48 -22.68 -11.21
N SER A 16 -43.36 -23.94 -11.63
CA SER A 16 -44.04 -24.51 -12.81
C SER A 16 -45.58 -24.44 -12.73
N THR A 17 -46.12 -24.41 -11.52
CA THR A 17 -47.57 -24.41 -11.27
C THR A 17 -48.15 -23.03 -10.93
N ALA A 18 -47.31 -22.00 -10.76
CA ALA A 18 -47.76 -20.67 -10.36
C ALA A 18 -47.99 -19.75 -11.57
N VAL A 19 -48.97 -18.84 -11.47
CA VAL A 19 -49.21 -17.76 -12.44
C VAL A 19 -49.17 -16.42 -11.69
N PRO A 20 -48.17 -15.56 -11.90
CA PRO A 20 -47.04 -15.72 -12.83
C PRO A 20 -46.03 -16.81 -12.37
N PRO A 21 -45.29 -17.42 -13.32
CA PRO A 21 -44.42 -18.56 -13.05
C PRO A 21 -43.08 -18.19 -12.40
N TRP A 22 -42.86 -16.92 -12.06
CA TRP A 22 -41.66 -16.47 -11.36
C TRP A 22 -41.99 -15.86 -10.00
N ARG A 23 -41.06 -16.03 -9.07
CA ARG A 23 -40.99 -15.31 -7.81
C ARG A 23 -39.62 -14.64 -7.74
N GLU A 24 -39.59 -13.39 -7.34
CA GLU A 24 -38.35 -12.65 -7.14
C GLU A 24 -38.20 -12.33 -5.66
N SER A 25 -36.97 -12.38 -5.16
CA SER A 25 -36.66 -11.88 -3.83
C SER A 25 -36.61 -10.35 -3.85
N GLU A 26 -36.62 -9.75 -2.67
CA GLU A 26 -36.18 -8.36 -2.51
C GLU A 26 -34.75 -8.17 -3.03
N LEU A 27 -34.44 -6.93 -3.43
CA LEU A 27 -33.09 -6.55 -3.83
C LEU A 27 -32.17 -6.52 -2.61
N VAL A 28 -30.99 -7.11 -2.77
CA VAL A 28 -29.89 -7.09 -1.80
C VAL A 28 -28.73 -6.31 -2.41
N THR A 29 -28.31 -5.27 -1.72
CA THR A 29 -27.12 -4.51 -2.10
C THR A 29 -25.88 -5.22 -1.57
N VAL A 30 -24.95 -5.52 -2.47
CA VAL A 30 -23.62 -6.04 -2.13
C VAL A 30 -22.60 -4.95 -2.41
N THR A 31 -21.78 -4.62 -1.41
CA THR A 31 -20.67 -3.69 -1.57
C THR A 31 -19.34 -4.38 -1.30
N VAL A 32 -18.40 -4.21 -2.22
CA VAL A 32 -17.03 -4.71 -2.09
C VAL A 32 -16.12 -3.50 -1.97
N HIS A 33 -15.37 -3.42 -0.88
CA HIS A 33 -14.43 -2.34 -0.62
C HIS A 33 -12.99 -2.85 -0.61
N ARG A 34 -12.04 -1.98 -0.94
CA ARG A 34 -10.63 -2.25 -0.68
C ARG A 34 -10.35 -2.12 0.82
N VAL A 35 -9.48 -2.97 1.32
CA VAL A 35 -8.89 -2.81 2.65
C VAL A 35 -7.89 -1.67 2.59
N SER A 36 -8.06 -0.69 3.47
CA SER A 36 -7.15 0.45 3.58
C SER A 36 -5.74 0.02 3.97
N VAL A 37 -4.75 0.74 3.46
CA VAL A 37 -3.34 0.49 3.78
C VAL A 37 -3.08 0.88 5.24
N SER A 38 -2.47 -0.02 6.02
CA SER A 38 -2.10 0.29 7.41
C SER A 38 -0.89 -0.52 7.89
N GLY A 39 -0.26 -0.07 8.98
CA GLY A 39 0.92 -0.72 9.54
C GLY A 39 2.13 -0.67 8.63
N VAL A 40 2.42 0.51 8.06
CA VAL A 40 3.61 0.71 7.22
C VAL A 40 4.85 0.72 8.10
N SER A 41 5.78 -0.18 7.83
CA SER A 41 7.04 -0.34 8.56
C SER A 41 8.22 -0.14 7.61
N LEU A 42 9.29 0.47 8.14
CA LEU A 42 10.50 0.78 7.40
C LEU A 42 11.71 0.34 8.23
N TRP A 43 12.69 -0.26 7.56
CA TRP A 43 13.97 -0.62 8.17
C TRP A 43 15.12 -0.48 7.17
N ALA A 44 16.34 -0.40 7.69
CA ALA A 44 17.56 -0.25 6.93
C ALA A 44 18.49 -1.46 7.04
N GLN A 45 19.36 -1.61 6.04
CA GLN A 45 20.56 -2.42 6.06
C GLN A 45 21.74 -1.52 5.64
N PRO A 46 22.74 -1.30 6.51
CA PRO A 46 22.89 -1.87 7.86
C PRO A 46 21.78 -1.42 8.85
N PRO A 47 21.45 -2.26 9.87
CA PRO A 47 20.45 -1.90 10.87
C PRO A 47 20.80 -0.62 11.61
N GLY A 48 19.78 0.19 11.93
CA GLY A 48 19.97 1.47 12.63
C GLY A 48 20.30 2.66 11.73
N GLY A 49 20.54 2.45 10.43
CA GLY A 49 20.73 3.54 9.46
C GLY A 49 22.07 4.28 9.58
N GLN A 50 23.05 3.71 10.28
CA GLN A 50 24.42 4.22 10.32
C GLN A 50 25.26 3.51 9.25
N VAL A 51 25.77 4.26 8.28
CA VAL A 51 26.45 3.71 7.10
C VAL A 51 27.72 4.52 6.81
N ALA A 52 28.82 3.88 6.45
CA ALA A 52 30.05 4.62 6.13
C ALA A 52 29.98 5.27 4.75
N LEU A 53 30.72 6.36 4.55
CA LEU A 53 30.82 7.00 3.24
C LEU A 53 31.25 6.01 2.14
N GLY A 54 30.51 5.99 1.03
CA GLY A 54 30.76 5.14 -0.13
C GLY A 54 30.19 3.73 -0.04
N ASP A 55 29.69 3.32 1.14
CA ASP A 55 29.04 2.02 1.32
C ASP A 55 27.61 2.01 0.76
N ARG A 56 27.05 0.80 0.70
CA ARG A 56 25.68 0.56 0.24
C ARG A 56 24.68 0.67 1.38
N LEU A 57 23.61 1.44 1.17
CA LEU A 57 22.43 1.49 2.03
C LEU A 57 21.22 0.89 1.30
N VAL A 58 20.51 -0.03 1.96
CA VAL A 58 19.22 -0.54 1.49
C VAL A 58 18.14 -0.20 2.50
N LEU A 59 17.13 0.53 2.07
CA LEU A 59 15.91 0.76 2.83
C LEU A 59 14.80 -0.15 2.30
N SER A 60 14.04 -0.75 3.21
CA SER A 60 12.95 -1.67 2.89
C SER A 60 11.65 -1.18 3.55
N CYS A 61 10.54 -1.36 2.86
CA CYS A 61 9.21 -0.93 3.30
C CYS A 61 8.21 -2.07 3.17
N ALA A 62 7.39 -2.29 4.20
CA ALA A 62 6.30 -3.27 4.18
C ALA A 62 5.04 -2.72 4.81
N VAL A 63 3.90 -3.34 4.48
CA VAL A 63 2.59 -3.00 5.03
C VAL A 63 1.99 -4.22 5.73
N ALA A 64 1.33 -4.00 6.86
CA ALA A 64 0.63 -5.06 7.58
C ALA A 64 -0.70 -5.42 6.89
N THR A 65 -1.43 -4.41 6.41
CA THR A 65 -2.70 -4.58 5.71
C THR A 65 -2.80 -3.65 4.51
N GLY A 66 -3.54 -4.10 3.50
CA GLY A 66 -3.90 -3.30 2.33
C GLY A 66 -4.26 -4.18 1.13
N THR A 67 -5.32 -3.84 0.41
CA THR A 67 -5.65 -4.53 -0.85
C THR A 67 -4.85 -3.93 -1.99
N GLY A 68 -4.18 -4.77 -2.79
CA GLY A 68 -3.39 -4.34 -3.94
C GLY A 68 -4.22 -3.88 -5.15
N PRO A 69 -3.54 -3.39 -6.22
CA PRO A 69 -2.09 -3.22 -6.31
C PRO A 69 -1.57 -2.11 -5.38
N LEU A 70 -0.36 -2.29 -4.84
CA LEU A 70 0.29 -1.33 -3.93
C LEU A 70 1.38 -0.57 -4.66
N SER A 71 1.44 0.74 -4.45
CA SER A 71 2.47 1.63 -4.97
C SER A 71 3.26 2.25 -3.83
N PHE A 72 4.59 2.14 -3.90
CA PHE A 72 5.52 2.62 -2.89
C PHE A 72 6.32 3.80 -3.46
N THR A 73 6.48 4.84 -2.66
CA THR A 73 7.31 6.01 -2.96
C THR A 73 8.19 6.33 -1.77
N TRP A 74 9.45 6.66 -2.04
CA TRP A 74 10.44 6.98 -1.01
C TRP A 74 10.71 8.47 -0.96
N HIS A 75 10.83 9.01 0.25
CA HIS A 75 10.99 10.44 0.49
C HIS A 75 12.04 10.69 1.57
N ARG A 76 12.77 11.80 1.45
CA ARG A 76 13.77 12.27 2.42
C ARG A 76 13.43 13.70 2.86
N GLY A 77 13.47 13.94 4.16
CA GLY A 77 12.90 15.11 4.85
C GLY A 77 12.94 16.44 4.09
N GLY A 78 11.77 17.09 4.00
CA GLY A 78 11.59 18.41 3.38
C GLY A 78 11.40 18.41 1.86
N SER A 79 11.63 17.28 1.19
CA SER A 79 11.38 17.12 -0.25
C SER A 79 10.08 16.37 -0.52
N GLU A 80 9.17 16.99 -1.27
CA GLU A 80 7.99 16.33 -1.86
C GLU A 80 8.36 15.44 -3.07
N ALA A 81 9.56 15.62 -3.64
CA ALA A 81 10.00 14.84 -4.78
C ALA A 81 10.41 13.42 -4.33
N PRO A 82 9.86 12.37 -4.95
CA PRO A 82 10.20 11.00 -4.60
C PRO A 82 11.63 10.67 -5.03
N LEU A 83 12.38 10.04 -4.13
CA LEU A 83 13.72 9.52 -4.38
C LEU A 83 13.70 8.23 -5.23
N GLY A 84 12.59 7.50 -5.18
CA GLY A 84 12.45 6.23 -5.86
C GLY A 84 11.10 5.58 -5.59
N THR A 85 10.86 4.45 -6.26
CA THR A 85 9.63 3.69 -6.15
C THR A 85 9.92 2.21 -5.91
N GLY A 86 8.92 1.49 -5.42
CA GLY A 86 9.01 0.07 -5.10
C GLY A 86 9.31 -0.20 -3.62
N PRO A 87 9.22 -1.47 -3.19
CA PRO A 87 9.32 -1.85 -1.78
C PRO A 87 10.73 -1.67 -1.19
N HIS A 88 11.74 -1.43 -2.03
CA HIS A 88 13.12 -1.21 -1.63
C HIS A 88 13.67 0.05 -2.30
N LEU A 89 14.48 0.81 -1.56
CA LEU A 89 15.32 1.88 -2.11
C LEU A 89 16.79 1.51 -1.82
N GLU A 90 17.61 1.47 -2.86
CA GLU A 90 19.02 1.13 -2.76
C GLU A 90 19.88 2.33 -3.18
N LEU A 91 20.78 2.75 -2.29
CA LEU A 91 21.83 3.71 -2.57
C LEU A 91 23.14 2.91 -2.61
N GLN A 92 23.72 2.72 -3.79
CA GLN A 92 24.92 1.90 -3.97
C GLN A 92 26.16 2.51 -3.31
N HIS A 93 26.27 3.84 -3.34
CA HIS A 93 27.38 4.60 -2.78
C HIS A 93 26.82 5.83 -2.08
N VAL A 94 26.71 5.77 -0.75
CA VAL A 94 26.20 6.90 0.04
C VAL A 94 27.25 8.01 0.15
N GLY A 95 26.82 9.26 0.04
CA GLY A 95 27.65 10.44 0.32
C GLY A 95 27.13 11.23 1.52
N ASP A 96 27.87 12.26 1.94
CA ASP A 96 27.49 13.09 3.11
C ASP A 96 26.07 13.67 3.02
N ASN A 97 25.64 14.02 1.80
CA ASN A 97 24.32 14.58 1.52
C ASN A 97 23.19 13.54 1.53
N ASP A 98 23.51 12.27 1.79
CA ASP A 98 22.53 11.19 1.96
C ASP A 98 22.07 11.00 3.41
N SER A 99 22.65 11.71 4.36
CA SER A 99 22.10 11.76 5.72
C SER A 99 20.73 12.43 5.73
N GLY A 100 19.80 11.93 6.54
CA GLY A 100 18.47 12.53 6.69
C GLY A 100 17.39 11.59 7.19
N HIS A 101 16.17 12.11 7.26
CA HIS A 101 14.99 11.37 7.70
C HIS A 101 14.27 10.78 6.49
N TYR A 102 14.33 9.46 6.36
CA TYR A 102 13.69 8.72 5.28
C TYR A 102 12.35 8.16 5.72
N HIS A 103 11.35 8.25 4.85
CA HIS A 103 10.07 7.56 5.04
C HIS A 103 9.58 6.99 3.71
N CYS A 104 8.79 5.92 3.79
CA CYS A 104 8.09 5.38 2.63
C CYS A 104 6.59 5.69 2.75
N ARG A 105 6.00 6.03 1.61
CA ARG A 105 4.57 6.25 1.43
C ARG A 105 4.00 5.17 0.54
N VAL A 106 2.95 4.50 1.00
CA VAL A 106 2.29 3.40 0.30
C VAL A 106 0.85 3.76 0.00
N SER A 107 0.44 3.55 -1.25
CA SER A 107 -0.92 3.81 -1.74
C SER A 107 -1.50 2.58 -2.41
N ASN A 108 -2.81 2.38 -2.28
CA ASN A 108 -3.57 1.43 -3.09
C ASN A 108 -4.61 2.09 -4.01
N GLY A 109 -4.47 3.39 -4.25
CA GLY A 109 -5.40 4.20 -5.04
C GLY A 109 -6.57 4.77 -4.23
N ASP A 110 -7.04 4.07 -3.20
CA ASP A 110 -8.16 4.49 -2.36
C ASP A 110 -7.71 5.06 -1.00
N SER A 111 -6.56 4.58 -0.51
CA SER A 111 -5.98 4.97 0.77
C SER A 111 -4.47 5.09 0.68
N VAL A 112 -3.92 5.89 1.59
CA VAL A 112 -2.49 6.18 1.69
C VAL A 112 -2.07 6.04 3.14
N ALA A 113 -0.90 5.43 3.37
CA ALA A 113 -0.26 5.41 4.68
C ALA A 113 1.26 5.61 4.53
N GLU A 114 1.87 6.13 5.58
CA GLU A 114 3.30 6.42 5.63
C GLU A 114 3.96 5.70 6.79
N SER A 115 5.24 5.36 6.65
CA SER A 115 6.04 4.84 7.75
C SER A 115 6.40 5.94 8.74
N VAL A 116 6.73 5.54 9.96
CA VAL A 116 7.51 6.41 10.85
C VAL A 116 8.86 6.73 10.17
N PRO A 117 9.35 7.98 10.19
CA PRO A 117 10.64 8.31 9.61
C PRO A 117 11.80 7.60 10.32
N LEU A 118 12.76 7.08 9.56
CA LEU A 118 14.03 6.56 10.05
C LEU A 118 15.14 7.56 9.78
N ASN A 119 15.94 7.86 10.80
CA ASN A 119 17.12 8.69 10.66
C ASN A 119 18.27 7.86 10.08
N VAL A 120 18.83 8.31 8.96
CA VAL A 120 20.03 7.76 8.34
C VAL A 120 21.17 8.73 8.58
N THR A 121 22.31 8.22 9.03
CA THR A 121 23.53 8.99 9.30
C THR A 121 24.69 8.36 8.58
N VAL A 122 25.34 9.14 7.71
CA VAL A 122 26.59 8.75 7.07
C VAL A 122 27.75 9.08 8.01
N LEU A 123 28.65 8.11 8.22
CA LEU A 123 29.81 8.18 9.13
C LEU A 123 31.10 8.54 8.40
#